data_AF-A0A920HJW8-F1
#
_entry.id   AF-A0A920HJW8-F1
#
_cell.length_a   1.000
_cell.length_b   1.000
_cell.length_c   1.000
_cell.angle_alpha   90.00
_cell.angle_beta   90.00
_cell.angle_gamma   90.00
#
_symmetry.space_group_name_H-M   'P 1'
#
loop_
_entity.id
_entity.type
_entity.pdbx_description
1 polymer ?
#
loop_
_entity_poly.entity_id
_entity_poly.type
_entity_poly.pdbx_seq_one_letter_code
_entity_poly.pdbx_strand_id
1 'polypeptide(L)'
;MNKFFNNLNNREKYLIFGAISFAVIALIFIYANRIMNDLNVSEKRLNKAKSDYQYVVSKAELLNSKLINSSDDTYKIESYIKDIFSIPSSDLKVEYLNKSLMISIKAKNLQEAIIISDEITITLNRKLKSFIY
;
A
#
# COMPACT_ATOMS: atom_id res chain seq x y z
N MET A 1 41.79 46.15 4.88
CA MET A 1 42.06 44.71 4.69
C MET A 1 43.01 44.36 3.53
N ASN A 2 43.35 45.29 2.61
CA ASN A 2 44.21 44.97 1.44
C ASN A 2 45.72 44.93 1.71
N LYS A 3 46.21 45.54 2.80
CA LYS A 3 47.66 45.61 3.06
C LYS A 3 48.26 44.27 3.49
N PHE A 4 47.51 43.41 4.18
CA PHE A 4 48.02 42.11 4.63
C PHE A 4 48.18 41.15 3.44
N PHE A 5 47.11 40.94 2.67
CA PHE A 5 47.14 39.99 1.55
C PHE A 5 48.07 40.43 0.41
N ASN A 6 48.13 41.73 0.10
CA ASN A 6 49.04 42.22 -0.95
C ASN A 6 50.52 42.12 -0.56
N ASN A 7 50.84 42.12 0.74
CA ASN A 7 52.21 42.05 1.25
C ASN A 7 52.71 40.61 1.42
N LEU A 8 51.89 39.61 1.12
CA LEU A 8 52.26 38.19 1.12
C LEU A 8 52.99 37.80 -0.17
N ASN A 9 53.95 36.89 -0.05
CA ASN A 9 54.58 36.27 -1.19
C ASN A 9 53.60 35.31 -1.90
N ASN A 10 53.82 35.04 -3.19
CA ASN A 10 52.96 34.19 -4.00
C ASN A 10 52.72 32.81 -3.36
N ARG A 11 53.75 32.22 -2.74
CA ARG A 11 53.63 30.93 -2.03
C ARG A 11 52.61 30.98 -0.89
N GLU A 12 52.62 32.03 -0.08
CA GLU A 12 51.71 32.20 1.06
C GLU A 12 50.27 32.43 0.59
N LYS A 13 50.08 33.19 -0.50
CA LYS A 13 48.77 33.38 -1.13
C LYS A 13 48.17 32.04 -1.60
N TYR A 14 48.96 31.18 -2.25
CA TYR A 14 48.51 29.86 -2.66
C TYR A 14 48.17 28.94 -1.48
N LEU A 15 48.95 29.00 -0.40
CA LEU A 15 48.66 28.23 0.82
C LEU A 15 47.34 28.64 1.47
N ILE A 16 47.07 29.94 1.57
CA ILE A 16 45.80 30.46 2.11
C ILE A 16 44.63 30.02 1.22
N PHE A 17 44.78 30.14 -0.10
CA PHE A 17 43.74 29.70 -1.04
C PHE A 17 43.47 28.20 -0.93
N GLY A 18 44.53 27.39 -0.83
CA GLY A 18 44.43 25.94 -0.61
C GLY A 18 43.69 25.61 0.68
N ALA A 19 44.03 26.27 1.79
CA ALA A 19 43.37 26.06 3.07
C ALA A 19 41.87 26.39 3.03
N ILE A 20 41.50 27.51 2.39
CA ILE A 20 40.09 27.90 2.21
C ILE A 20 39.37 26.86 1.35
N SER A 21 39.97 26.42 0.24
CA SER A 21 39.38 25.40 -0.64
C SER A 21 39.13 24.08 0.10
N PHE A 22 40.11 23.62 0.89
CA PHE A 22 39.94 22.43 1.74
C PHE A 22 38.83 22.59 2.77
N ALA A 23 38.73 23.75 3.42
CA ALA A 23 37.66 24.01 4.38
C ALA A 23 36.27 23.95 3.72
N VAL A 24 36.12 24.50 2.52
CA VAL A 24 34.85 24.44 1.77
C VAL A 24 34.50 22.99 1.39
N ILE A 25 35.46 22.21 0.89
CA ILE A 25 35.24 20.81 0.53
C ILE A 25 34.84 19.98 1.75
N ALA A 26 35.50 20.19 2.89
CA ALA A 26 35.20 19.51 4.13
C ALA A 26 33.77 19.79 4.61
N LEU A 27 33.33 21.07 4.53
CA LEU A 27 31.96 21.44 4.87
C LEU A 27 30.94 20.76 3.95
N ILE A 28 31.17 20.76 2.64
CA ILE A 28 30.30 20.08 1.67
C ILE A 28 30.17 18.59 2.03
N PHE A 29 31.28 17.93 2.36
CA PHE A 29 31.28 16.51 2.70
C PHE A 29 30.48 16.22 3.99
N ILE A 30 30.61 17.08 5.01
CA ILE A 30 29.84 16.96 6.25
C ILE A 30 28.33 17.10 5.98
N TYR A 31 27.94 18.11 5.19
CA TYR A 31 26.53 18.32 4.86
C TYR A 31 25.96 17.19 4.00
N ALA A 32 26.71 16.74 2.98
CA ALA A 32 26.29 15.62 2.13
C ALA A 32 26.06 14.35 2.94
N ASN A 33 26.96 14.03 3.88
CA ASN A 33 26.81 12.85 4.74
C ASN A 33 25.59 12.94 5.66
N ARG A 34 25.30 14.12 6.21
CA ARG A 34 24.10 14.32 7.03
C ARG A 34 22.83 14.09 6.22
N ILE A 35 22.75 14.70 5.03
CA ILE A 35 21.60 14.53 4.14
C ILE A 35 21.43 13.06 3.76
N MET A 36 22.51 12.37 3.40
CA MET A 36 22.46 10.94 3.06
C MET A 36 21.93 10.10 4.23
N ASN A 37 22.39 10.38 5.44
CA ASN A 37 21.94 9.66 6.64
C ASN A 37 20.46 9.93 6.94
N ASP A 38 20.02 11.18 6.85
CA ASP A 38 18.62 11.56 7.06
C ASP A 38 17.70 10.92 6.01
N LEU A 39 18.12 10.87 4.75
CA LEU A 39 17.42 10.16 3.69
C LEU A 39 17.29 8.67 3.99
N ASN A 40 18.37 8.00 4.40
CA ASN A 40 18.34 6.59 4.77
C ASN A 40 17.40 6.30 5.96
N VAL A 41 17.36 7.18 6.96
CA VAL A 41 16.44 7.06 8.10
C VAL A 41 15.00 7.29 7.65
N SER A 42 14.76 8.28 6.79
CA SER A 42 13.44 8.57 6.23
C SER A 42 12.90 7.40 5.40
N GLU A 43 13.73 6.81 4.54
CA GLU A 43 13.36 5.64 3.74
C GLU A 43 12.99 4.44 4.63
N LYS A 44 13.78 4.15 5.67
CA LYS A 44 13.48 3.09 6.63
C LYS A 44 12.14 3.34 7.34
N ARG A 45 11.87 4.58 7.74
CA ARG A 45 10.59 4.96 8.38
C ARG A 45 9.42 4.82 7.42
N LEU A 46 9.58 5.23 6.17
CA LEU A 46 8.56 5.09 5.13
C LEU A 46 8.24 3.62 4.86
N ASN A 47 9.26 2.78 4.68
CA ASN A 47 9.08 1.36 4.46
C ASN A 47 8.40 0.67 5.63
N LYS A 48 8.77 1.05 6.86
CA LYS A 48 8.08 0.57 8.06
C LYS A 48 6.61 1.01 8.08
N ALA A 49 6.32 2.28 7.86
CA ALA A 49 4.95 2.79 7.85
C ALA A 49 4.08 2.10 6.79
N LYS A 50 4.62 1.86 5.59
CA LYS A 50 3.96 1.09 4.55
C LYS A 50 3.66 -0.34 5.00
N SER A 51 4.63 -1.02 5.59
CA SER A 51 4.46 -2.38 6.10
C SER A 51 3.43 -2.44 7.24
N ASP A 52 3.48 -1.50 8.18
CA ASP A 52 2.55 -1.42 9.31
C ASP A 52 1.12 -1.20 8.80
N TYR A 53 0.95 -0.33 7.81
CA TYR A 53 -0.35 -0.10 7.16
C TYR A 53 -0.86 -1.36 6.45
N GLN A 54 -0.03 -2.00 5.62
CA GLN A 54 -0.38 -3.25 4.93
C GLN A 54 -0.75 -4.37 5.92
N TYR A 55 -0.05 -4.46 7.05
CA TYR A 55 -0.38 -5.40 8.11
C TYR A 55 -1.76 -5.13 8.71
N VAL A 56 -2.08 -3.88 9.06
CA VAL A 56 -3.39 -3.52 9.62
C VAL A 56 -4.51 -3.81 8.61
N VAL A 57 -4.33 -3.43 7.35
CA VAL A 57 -5.32 -3.70 6.29
C VAL A 57 -5.55 -5.20 6.13
N SER A 58 -4.50 -6.00 5.96
CA SER A 58 -4.64 -7.45 5.83
C SER A 58 -5.29 -8.12 7.04
N LYS A 59 -5.01 -7.63 8.27
CA LYS A 59 -5.70 -8.10 9.47
C LYS A 59 -7.17 -7.72 9.50
N ALA A 60 -7.52 -6.51 9.07
CA ALA A 60 -8.90 -6.06 8.98
C ALA A 60 -9.69 -6.85 7.93
N GLU A 61 -9.10 -7.11 6.76
CA GLU A 61 -9.69 -7.94 5.70
C GLU A 61 -9.93 -9.39 6.18
N LEU A 62 -8.94 -9.98 6.86
CA LEU A 62 -9.08 -11.33 7.44
C LEU A 62 -10.18 -11.38 8.51
N LEU A 63 -10.29 -10.33 9.34
CA LEU A 63 -11.36 -10.26 10.34
C LEU A 63 -12.73 -10.08 9.68
N ASN A 64 -12.83 -9.19 8.68
CA ASN A 64 -14.07 -8.93 7.96
C ASN A 64 -14.57 -10.19 7.24
N SER A 65 -13.70 -10.85 6.47
CA SER A 65 -14.02 -12.13 5.84
C SER A 65 -14.46 -13.18 6.86
N LYS A 66 -13.78 -13.32 8.00
CA LYS A 66 -14.20 -14.25 9.06
C LYS A 66 -15.59 -13.94 9.59
N LEU A 67 -15.90 -12.66 9.84
CA LEU A 67 -17.22 -12.21 10.31
C LEU A 67 -18.31 -12.53 9.29
N ILE A 68 -18.08 -12.20 8.01
CA ILE A 68 -19.03 -12.46 6.93
C ILE A 68 -19.23 -13.96 6.70
N ASN A 69 -18.17 -14.76 6.74
CA ASN A 69 -18.26 -16.21 6.56
C ASN A 69 -19.18 -16.86 7.61
N SER A 70 -19.15 -16.35 8.85
CA SER A 70 -20.03 -16.78 9.95
C SER A 70 -21.36 -16.03 10.04
N SER A 71 -21.61 -15.05 9.16
CA SER A 71 -22.81 -14.23 9.19
C SER A 71 -24.00 -14.96 8.56
N ASP A 72 -25.17 -14.76 9.16
CA ASP A 72 -26.47 -15.11 8.57
C ASP A 72 -27.26 -13.86 8.11
N ASP A 73 -26.66 -12.68 8.23
CA ASP A 73 -27.22 -11.44 7.75
C ASP A 73 -26.99 -11.30 6.23
N THR A 74 -28.05 -11.49 5.44
CA THR A 74 -27.99 -11.46 3.97
C THR A 74 -27.58 -10.09 3.45
N TYR A 75 -27.97 -9.00 4.12
CA TYR A 75 -27.62 -7.64 3.72
C TYR A 75 -26.11 -7.39 3.85
N LYS A 76 -25.50 -7.87 4.94
CA LYS A 76 -24.04 -7.79 5.12
C LYS A 76 -23.29 -8.61 4.09
N ILE A 77 -23.77 -9.81 3.78
CA ILE A 77 -23.16 -10.68 2.77
C ILE A 77 -23.26 -10.03 1.38
N GLU A 78 -24.43 -9.50 1.03
CA GLU A 78 -24.67 -8.80 -0.23
C GLU A 78 -23.75 -7.57 -0.38
N SER A 79 -23.68 -6.73 0.65
CA SER A 79 -22.79 -5.56 0.65
C SER A 79 -21.32 -5.95 0.54
N TYR A 80 -20.90 -7.05 1.17
CA TYR A 80 -19.52 -7.53 1.11
C TYR A 80 -19.14 -8.05 -0.28
N ILE A 81 -20.00 -8.86 -0.90
CA ILE A 81 -19.80 -9.33 -2.29
C ILE A 81 -19.79 -8.13 -3.24
N LYS A 82 -20.70 -7.18 -3.05
CA LYS A 82 -20.76 -5.96 -3.85
C LYS A 82 -19.45 -5.18 -3.83
N ASP A 83 -18.90 -4.93 -2.64
CA ASP A 83 -17.67 -4.15 -2.49
C ASP A 83 -16.47 -4.86 -3.11
N ILE A 84 -16.36 -6.19 -2.95
CA ILE A 84 -15.23 -6.97 -3.47
C ILE A 84 -15.27 -7.08 -5.00
N PHE A 85 -16.44 -7.40 -5.56
CA PHE A 85 -16.58 -7.70 -6.99
C PHE A 85 -17.03 -6.49 -7.82
N SER A 86 -17.27 -5.34 -7.17
CA SER A 86 -17.76 -4.12 -7.82
C SER A 86 -19.04 -4.34 -8.63
N ILE A 87 -19.92 -5.24 -8.18
CA ILE A 87 -21.17 -5.61 -8.88
C ILE A 87 -22.23 -4.52 -8.63
N PRO A 88 -22.98 -4.05 -9.65
CA PRO A 88 -24.08 -3.11 -9.44
C PRO A 88 -25.17 -3.67 -8.51
N SER A 89 -25.81 -2.82 -7.69
CA SER A 89 -26.84 -3.28 -6.73
C SER A 89 -28.04 -3.99 -7.38
N SER A 90 -28.35 -3.69 -8.65
CA SER A 90 -29.46 -4.34 -9.37
C SER A 90 -29.14 -5.76 -9.84
N ASP A 91 -27.85 -6.11 -9.83
CA ASP A 91 -27.29 -7.26 -10.52
C ASP A 91 -26.84 -8.35 -9.54
N LEU A 92 -27.00 -8.12 -8.23
CA LEU A 92 -26.72 -9.05 -7.15
C LEU A 92 -27.92 -9.13 -6.21
N LYS A 93 -28.30 -10.33 -5.81
CA LYS A 93 -29.33 -10.57 -4.79
C LYS A 93 -28.92 -11.73 -3.89
N VAL A 94 -28.96 -11.53 -2.57
CA VAL A 94 -28.64 -12.58 -1.60
C VAL A 94 -29.85 -12.89 -0.73
N GLU A 95 -30.27 -14.15 -0.73
CA GLU A 95 -31.44 -14.62 0.03
C GLU A 95 -31.16 -15.95 0.72
N TYR A 96 -31.81 -16.19 1.86
CA TYR A 96 -31.84 -17.53 2.45
C TYR A 96 -33.06 -18.29 1.94
N LEU A 97 -32.81 -19.42 1.28
CA LEU A 97 -33.84 -20.34 0.79
C LEU A 97 -33.55 -21.74 1.34
N ASN A 98 -34.52 -22.33 2.04
CA ASN A 98 -34.44 -23.70 2.57
C ASN A 98 -33.13 -23.99 3.32
N LYS A 99 -32.74 -23.09 4.25
CA LYS A 99 -31.51 -23.15 5.04
C LYS A 99 -30.21 -23.11 4.22
N SER A 100 -30.29 -22.70 2.96
CA SER A 100 -29.15 -22.50 2.07
C SER A 100 -29.09 -21.03 1.67
N LEU A 101 -27.88 -20.47 1.60
CA LEU A 101 -27.66 -19.13 1.06
C LEU A 101 -27.74 -19.22 -0.47
N MET A 102 -28.70 -18.53 -1.07
CA MET A 102 -28.83 -18.35 -2.51
C MET A 102 -28.25 -16.99 -2.90
N ILE A 103 -27.37 -17.00 -3.88
CA ILE A 103 -26.76 -15.79 -4.44
C ILE A 103 -27.12 -15.77 -5.92
N SER A 104 -27.86 -14.76 -6.35
CA SER A 104 -28.24 -14.55 -7.75
C SER A 104 -27.45 -13.39 -8.32
N ILE A 105 -26.82 -13.60 -9.48
CA ILE A 105 -25.92 -12.64 -10.10
C ILE A 105 -26.25 -12.54 -11.57
N LYS A 106 -26.29 -11.32 -12.09
CA LYS A 106 -26.40 -11.06 -13.52
C LYS A 106 -25.01 -11.04 -14.15
N ALA A 107 -24.74 -11.98 -15.04
CA ALA A 107 -23.51 -12.04 -15.82
C ALA A 107 -23.82 -11.87 -17.33
N LYS A 108 -22.82 -11.45 -18.12
CA LYS A 108 -22.98 -11.28 -19.57
C LYS A 108 -23.05 -12.62 -20.30
N ASN A 109 -22.36 -13.64 -19.78
CA ASN A 109 -22.35 -14.98 -20.35
C ASN A 109 -22.07 -16.04 -19.25
N LEU A 110 -22.27 -17.31 -19.60
CA LEU A 110 -22.06 -18.44 -18.70
C LEU A 110 -20.62 -18.54 -18.17
N GLN A 111 -19.62 -18.19 -18.98
CA GLN A 111 -18.22 -18.26 -18.57
C GLN A 111 -17.92 -17.25 -17.46
N GLU A 112 -18.39 -16.01 -17.59
CA GLU A 112 -18.29 -14.98 -16.56
C GLU A 112 -19.07 -15.38 -15.30
N ALA A 113 -20.26 -15.97 -15.47
CA ALA A 113 -21.06 -16.47 -14.34
C ALA A 113 -20.32 -17.53 -13.51
N ILE A 114 -19.65 -18.48 -14.18
CA ILE A 114 -18.87 -19.53 -13.52
C ILE A 114 -17.69 -18.91 -12.76
N ILE A 115 -16.91 -18.04 -13.41
CA ILE A 115 -15.74 -17.38 -12.78
C ILE A 115 -16.17 -16.61 -11.52
N ILE A 116 -17.19 -15.76 -11.61
CA ILE A 116 -17.69 -14.99 -10.47
C ILE A 116 -18.21 -15.92 -9.36
N SER A 117 -18.91 -16.99 -9.72
CA SER A 117 -19.44 -17.94 -8.73
C SER A 117 -18.35 -18.68 -7.97
N ASP A 118 -17.27 -19.07 -8.65
CA ASP A 118 -16.12 -19.74 -8.03
C ASP A 118 -15.39 -18.76 -7.10
N GLU A 119 -15.16 -17.53 -7.54
CA GLU A 119 -14.51 -16.50 -6.73
C GLU A 119 -15.32 -16.16 -5.47
N ILE A 120 -16.65 -16.05 -5.57
CA ILE A 120 -17.53 -15.83 -4.41
C ILE A 120 -17.49 -17.00 -3.45
N THR A 121 -17.52 -18.23 -3.97
CA THR A 121 -17.45 -19.47 -3.18
C THR A 121 -16.16 -19.51 -2.36
N ILE A 122 -15.02 -19.18 -2.99
CA ILE A 122 -13.71 -19.08 -2.34
C ILE A 122 -13.71 -17.95 -1.30
N THR A 123 -14.20 -16.76 -1.67
CA THR A 123 -14.17 -15.56 -0.83
C THR A 123 -15.01 -15.71 0.43
N LEU A 124 -16.18 -16.35 0.32
CA LEU A 124 -17.05 -16.65 1.46
C LEU A 124 -16.61 -17.90 2.24
N ASN A 125 -15.62 -18.65 1.74
CA ASN A 125 -15.22 -19.95 2.26
C ASN A 125 -16.43 -20.89 2.51
N ARG A 126 -17.40 -20.88 1.59
CA ARG A 126 -18.60 -21.72 1.62
C ARG A 126 -18.54 -22.73 0.46
N LYS A 127 -19.23 -23.86 0.58
CA LYS A 127 -19.28 -24.84 -0.52
C LYS A 127 -20.45 -24.54 -1.44
N LEU A 128 -20.20 -24.49 -2.74
CA LEU A 128 -21.25 -24.44 -3.75
C LEU A 128 -22.07 -25.74 -3.68
N LYS A 129 -23.38 -25.61 -3.49
CA LYS A 129 -24.31 -26.75 -3.44
C LYS A 129 -24.93 -27.04 -4.80
N SER A 130 -25.29 -25.99 -5.53
CA SER A 130 -25.97 -26.08 -6.83
C SER A 130 -25.78 -24.77 -7.59
N PHE A 131 -25.59 -24.87 -8.90
CA PHE A 131 -25.52 -23.74 -9.82
C PHE A 131 -26.74 -23.80 -10.76
N ILE A 132 -27.44 -22.69 -10.92
CA ILE A 132 -28.64 -22.56 -11.77
C ILE A 132 -28.40 -21.38 -12.70
N TYR A 133 -28.57 -21.58 -14.01
CA TYR A 133 -28.36 -20.58 -15.07
C TYR A 133 -29.65 -20.38 -15.87
#